data_AF-A0A640W1S6-F1
#
_entry.id   AF-A0A640W1S6-F1
#
_cell.length_a   1.000
_cell.length_b   1.000
_cell.length_c   1.000
_cell.angle_alpha   90.00
_cell.angle_beta   90.00
_cell.angle_gamma   90.00
#
_symmetry.space_group_name_H-M   'P 1'
#
loop_
_entity.id
_entity.type
_entity.pdbx_description
1 polymer ?
#
loop_
_entity_poly.entity_id
_entity_poly.type
_entity_poly.pdbx_seq_one_letter_code
_entity_poly.pdbx_strand_id
1 'polypeptide(L)'
;MKKVLLVLVIVGMFLMPMISTNARMWKREHRVWDTEPAMHGDIILAECNGGLPSWDHAAIWDNTHHKIIEADPHMENWENNTYNGKKWGDLYPFNIAILQMLHDTSYHGNTRYGCVEKDSITDIWFNYSGWAYLRVKNTTPQQRDEAIKYAEKRASHIWPVQGDSTRNHPRPFDYKSPWIRHTKQMDTWNDPQQVKSWMTKTLAYGYYCSELVWAAWKHAIKKSLDPNGGTVWPADLERSRYTSGPYHEKWK
;
A
#
# COMPACT_ATOMS: atom_id res chain seq x y z
N MET A 1 39.63 -42.43 56.37
CA MET A 1 38.34 -43.08 56.05
C MET A 1 37.43 -42.05 55.39
N LYS A 2 37.32 -42.11 54.05
CA LYS A 2 36.55 -41.18 53.21
C LYS A 2 35.28 -41.90 52.75
N LYS A 3 34.15 -41.64 53.40
CA LYS A 3 32.79 -41.85 52.86
C LYS A 3 31.93 -40.76 53.47
N VAL A 4 30.92 -40.30 52.72
CA VAL A 4 30.01 -39.19 53.05
C VAL A 4 30.54 -37.80 52.65
N LEU A 5 30.64 -37.53 51.34
CA LEU A 5 30.37 -36.18 50.80
C LEU A 5 30.21 -36.17 49.25
N LEU A 6 29.48 -37.13 48.69
CA LEU A 6 29.25 -37.20 47.23
C LEU A 6 27.82 -37.61 46.86
N VAL A 7 26.81 -37.12 47.62
CA VAL A 7 25.39 -37.39 47.32
C VAL A 7 24.52 -36.11 47.31
N LEU A 8 25.10 -34.93 47.55
CA LEU A 8 24.35 -33.65 47.57
C LEU A 8 24.52 -32.78 46.31
N VAL A 9 24.98 -33.36 45.20
CA VAL A 9 25.00 -32.67 43.88
C VAL A 9 23.94 -33.25 42.92
N ILE A 10 23.36 -34.41 43.21
CA ILE A 10 22.45 -35.10 42.27
C ILE A 10 20.95 -34.86 42.59
N VAL A 11 20.61 -34.42 43.80
CA VAL A 11 19.18 -34.26 44.20
C VAL A 11 18.66 -32.81 44.03
N GLY A 12 19.54 -31.83 43.82
CA GLY A 12 19.17 -30.40 43.73
C GLY A 12 18.94 -29.84 42.32
N MET A 13 19.13 -30.62 41.26
CA MET A 13 19.03 -30.13 39.86
C MET A 13 17.86 -30.73 39.06
N PHE A 14 17.01 -31.55 39.67
CA PHE A 14 15.95 -32.28 38.94
C PHE A 14 14.53 -32.12 39.51
N LEU A 15 14.25 -31.00 40.19
CA LEU A 15 12.89 -30.64 40.57
C LEU A 15 12.64 -29.15 40.32
N MET A 16 12.78 -28.73 39.06
CA MET A 16 11.96 -27.61 38.60
C MET A 16 10.53 -28.14 38.40
N PRO A 17 9.51 -27.50 38.98
CA PRO A 17 8.15 -27.79 38.58
C PRO A 17 8.06 -27.48 37.09
N MET A 18 7.80 -28.51 36.28
CA MET A 18 7.14 -28.34 35.00
C MET A 18 5.77 -27.74 35.29
N ILE A 19 5.74 -26.43 35.52
CA ILE A 19 4.59 -25.64 35.14
C ILE A 19 4.49 -25.89 33.65
N SER A 20 3.61 -26.82 33.30
CA SER A 20 2.94 -26.81 32.02
C SER A 20 2.29 -25.44 31.94
N THR A 21 3.06 -24.47 31.46
CA THR A 21 2.46 -23.42 30.68
C THR A 21 1.87 -24.19 29.52
N ASN A 22 0.56 -24.41 29.60
CA ASN A 22 -0.29 -24.28 28.43
C ASN A 22 -0.08 -22.85 27.88
N ALA A 23 1.15 -22.55 27.42
CA ALA A 23 1.31 -21.82 26.22
C ALA A 23 0.53 -22.67 25.20
N ARG A 24 -0.75 -22.33 25.06
CA ARG A 24 -1.32 -22.21 23.73
C ARG A 24 -0.31 -21.39 22.94
N MET A 25 0.72 -22.08 22.43
CA MET A 25 1.16 -21.88 21.08
C MET A 25 -0.13 -21.93 20.28
N TRP A 26 -0.74 -20.76 20.12
CA TRP A 26 -1.25 -20.41 18.83
C TRP A 26 -0.08 -20.64 17.89
N LYS A 27 0.04 -21.89 17.40
CA LYS A 27 0.33 -22.06 15.99
C LYS A 27 -0.65 -21.08 15.36
N ARG A 28 -0.15 -19.92 14.94
CA ARG A 28 -0.68 -19.28 13.73
C ARG A 28 -0.48 -20.35 12.67
N GLU A 29 -1.38 -21.33 12.67
CA GLU A 29 -1.78 -22.00 11.46
C GLU A 29 -1.93 -20.85 10.50
N HIS A 30 -1.04 -20.83 9.51
CA HIS A 30 -1.26 -20.01 8.35
C HIS A 30 -2.63 -20.48 7.85
N ARG A 31 -3.69 -19.76 8.25
CA ARG A 31 -4.88 -19.67 7.43
C ARG A 31 -4.32 -19.06 6.16
N VAL A 32 -3.95 -19.94 5.24
CA VAL A 32 -4.08 -19.65 3.83
C VAL A 32 -5.55 -19.28 3.72
N TRP A 33 -5.83 -17.99 3.80
CA TRP A 33 -7.18 -17.52 3.60
C TRP A 33 -7.45 -17.91 2.15
N ASP A 34 -8.47 -18.73 1.90
CA ASP A 34 -8.93 -19.12 0.55
C ASP A 34 -9.44 -17.91 -0.27
N THR A 35 -8.92 -16.72 -0.01
CA THR A 35 -9.40 -15.40 -0.44
C THR A 35 -8.28 -14.48 -0.91
N GLU A 36 -7.01 -14.91 -0.90
CA GLU A 36 -5.95 -14.14 -1.58
C GLU A 36 -6.23 -14.09 -3.09
N PRO A 37 -5.95 -12.96 -3.77
CA PRO A 37 -6.10 -12.92 -5.21
C PRO A 37 -5.20 -13.99 -5.86
N ALA A 38 -5.80 -14.83 -6.69
CA ALA A 38 -5.12 -16.01 -7.21
C ALA A 38 -4.00 -15.66 -8.21
N MET A 39 -4.00 -14.46 -8.80
CA MET A 39 -3.03 -14.10 -9.83
C MET A 39 -2.20 -12.87 -9.46
N HIS A 40 -0.89 -13.00 -9.69
CA HIS A 40 0.05 -11.88 -9.69
C HIS A 40 -0.47 -10.74 -10.58
N GLY A 41 -0.44 -9.50 -10.10
CA GLY A 41 -0.95 -8.33 -10.80
C GLY A 41 -2.46 -8.07 -10.65
N ASP A 42 -3.23 -8.96 -10.00
CA ASP A 42 -4.64 -8.67 -9.70
C ASP A 42 -4.73 -7.33 -8.93
N ILE A 43 -5.77 -6.54 -9.23
CA ILE A 43 -6.00 -5.25 -8.60
C ILE A 43 -6.84 -5.49 -7.36
N ILE A 44 -6.42 -4.99 -6.21
CA ILE A 44 -7.21 -5.02 -4.99
C ILE A 44 -7.91 -3.69 -4.87
N LEU A 45 -9.22 -3.74 -4.58
CA LEU A 45 -10.03 -2.59 -4.22
C LEU A 45 -10.43 -2.72 -2.76
N ALA A 46 -10.44 -1.61 -2.04
CA ALA A 46 -10.87 -1.58 -0.66
C ALA A 46 -11.72 -0.33 -0.35
N GLU A 47 -12.52 -0.43 0.71
CA GLU A 47 -13.32 0.66 1.26
C GLU A 47 -12.90 0.95 2.70
N CYS A 48 -12.46 2.17 2.96
CA CYS A 48 -12.17 2.74 4.26
C CYS A 48 -13.42 3.51 4.72
N ASN A 49 -14.38 2.81 5.36
CA ASN A 49 -15.52 3.35 6.13
C ASN A 49 -15.63 4.90 6.11
N GLY A 50 -16.36 5.48 5.13
CA GLY A 50 -16.26 6.93 4.95
C GLY A 50 -17.34 7.65 4.12
N GLY A 51 -18.43 6.98 3.72
CA GLY A 51 -19.53 7.66 3.02
C GLY A 51 -19.22 8.10 1.59
N LEU A 52 -18.13 7.60 0.99
CA LEU A 52 -17.96 7.61 -0.47
C LEU A 52 -18.82 6.48 -1.07
N PRO A 53 -19.53 6.71 -2.18
CA PRO A 53 -20.49 5.74 -2.73
C PRO A 53 -19.84 4.52 -3.44
N SER A 54 -18.54 4.28 -3.22
CA SER A 54 -17.75 3.25 -3.92
C SER A 54 -16.40 3.01 -3.24
N TRP A 55 -15.65 2.02 -3.73
CA TRP A 55 -14.22 1.80 -3.43
C TRP A 55 -13.42 3.11 -3.36
N ASP A 56 -12.64 3.30 -2.29
CA ASP A 56 -11.84 4.51 -2.03
C ASP A 56 -10.34 4.25 -2.05
N HIS A 57 -9.93 2.97 -2.09
CA HIS A 57 -8.54 2.57 -2.18
C HIS A 57 -8.31 1.51 -3.26
N ALA A 58 -7.09 1.51 -3.81
CA ALA A 58 -6.67 0.55 -4.83
C ALA A 58 -5.17 0.21 -4.72
N ALA A 59 -4.85 -1.07 -4.87
CA ALA A 59 -3.49 -1.60 -4.82
C ALA A 59 -3.27 -2.69 -5.89
N ILE A 60 -2.00 -3.06 -6.14
CA ILE A 60 -1.64 -4.18 -7.01
C ILE A 60 -1.14 -5.36 -6.17
N TRP A 61 -1.66 -6.57 -6.42
CA TRP A 61 -1.25 -7.79 -5.73
C TRP A 61 0.03 -8.39 -6.29
N ASP A 62 1.07 -8.44 -5.46
CA ASP A 62 2.28 -9.20 -5.70
C ASP A 62 2.20 -10.58 -5.04
N ASN A 63 1.67 -11.54 -5.80
CA ASN A 63 1.58 -12.95 -5.38
C ASN A 63 2.94 -13.63 -5.11
N THR A 64 4.06 -13.08 -5.61
CA THR A 64 5.38 -13.71 -5.40
C THR A 64 5.87 -13.47 -3.98
N HIS A 65 5.61 -12.27 -3.45
CA HIS A 65 6.04 -11.87 -2.11
C HIS A 65 4.89 -11.87 -1.10
N HIS A 66 3.67 -12.21 -1.52
CA HIS A 66 2.43 -12.09 -0.75
C HIS A 66 2.23 -10.69 -0.18
N LYS A 67 2.40 -9.68 -1.05
CA LYS A 67 2.33 -8.26 -0.69
C LYS A 67 1.40 -7.48 -1.61
N ILE A 68 0.93 -6.35 -1.13
CA ILE A 68 0.30 -5.33 -1.96
C ILE A 68 1.33 -4.25 -2.26
N ILE A 69 1.19 -3.62 -3.43
CA ILE A 69 1.95 -2.44 -3.81
C ILE A 69 0.95 -1.33 -4.06
N GLU A 70 1.10 -0.25 -3.32
CA GLU A 70 0.08 0.79 -3.25
C GLU A 70 0.72 2.17 -3.09
N ALA A 71 -0.07 3.19 -3.36
CA ALA A 71 0.20 4.51 -2.85
C ALA A 71 -0.81 4.75 -1.74
N ASP A 72 -0.36 4.65 -0.49
CA ASP A 72 -1.23 4.78 0.68
C ASP A 72 -1.05 6.18 1.29
N PRO A 73 -2.14 6.93 1.51
CA PRO A 73 -2.08 8.01 2.47
C PRO A 73 -2.06 7.43 3.89
N HIS A 74 -0.90 7.35 4.55
CA HIS A 74 -0.77 6.92 5.96
C HIS A 74 -1.61 7.77 6.95
N MET A 75 -2.92 7.54 7.00
CA MET A 75 -3.89 8.34 7.75
C MET A 75 -3.88 8.02 9.25
N GLU A 76 -3.37 6.85 9.63
CA GLU A 76 -3.23 6.40 11.02
C GLU A 76 -2.35 7.35 11.85
N ASN A 77 -1.44 8.08 11.19
CA ASN A 77 -0.60 9.08 11.83
C ASN A 77 -1.28 10.45 11.99
N TRP A 78 -2.45 10.66 11.40
CA TRP A 78 -3.11 11.97 11.35
C TRP A 78 -4.13 12.17 12.47
N GLU A 79 -4.58 11.11 13.14
CA GLU A 79 -5.60 11.19 14.19
C GLU A 79 -5.17 12.04 15.40
N ASN A 80 -3.85 12.17 15.61
CA ASN A 80 -3.25 12.99 16.67
C ASN A 80 -3.08 14.47 16.27
N ASN A 81 -3.24 14.78 14.98
CA ASN A 81 -3.10 16.14 14.47
C ASN A 81 -4.47 16.81 14.34
N THR A 82 -4.54 18.08 14.75
CA THR A 82 -5.75 18.89 14.65
C THR A 82 -5.52 20.14 13.82
N TYR A 83 -6.55 20.58 13.12
CA TYR A 83 -6.60 21.86 12.39
C TYR A 83 -7.86 22.59 12.83
N ASN A 84 -7.70 23.77 13.43
CA ASN A 84 -8.80 24.53 14.03
C ASN A 84 -9.66 23.71 15.00
N GLY A 85 -9.03 22.86 15.82
CA GLY A 85 -9.71 22.03 16.82
C GLY A 85 -10.45 20.80 16.29
N LYS A 86 -10.37 20.51 14.99
CA LYS A 86 -10.91 19.27 14.37
C LYS A 86 -9.76 18.35 13.97
N LYS A 87 -9.96 17.03 14.04
CA LYS A 87 -8.93 16.07 13.58
C LYS A 87 -8.74 16.22 12.08
N TRP A 88 -7.53 16.00 11.59
CA TRP A 88 -7.27 16.08 10.15
C TRP A 88 -8.05 15.04 9.35
N GLY A 89 -8.22 13.84 9.89
CA GLY A 89 -9.04 12.79 9.27
C GLY A 89 -10.48 13.26 8.96
N ASP A 90 -11.09 14.03 9.86
CA ASP A 90 -12.45 14.56 9.68
C ASP A 90 -12.54 15.64 8.59
N LEU A 91 -11.41 16.23 8.21
CA LEU A 91 -11.32 17.34 7.27
C LEU A 91 -10.81 16.90 5.90
N TYR A 92 -10.21 15.72 5.82
CA TYR A 92 -9.78 15.13 4.56
C TYR A 92 -10.96 14.45 3.86
N PRO A 93 -11.06 14.52 2.52
CA PRO A 93 -10.25 15.30 1.59
C PRO A 93 -10.75 16.74 1.37
N PHE A 94 -11.71 17.23 2.16
CA PHE A 94 -12.45 18.46 1.86
C PHE A 94 -11.72 19.78 2.21
N ASN A 95 -10.60 19.73 2.94
CA ASN A 95 -9.82 20.92 3.30
C ASN A 95 -8.56 21.08 2.43
N ILE A 96 -8.60 22.05 1.51
CA ILE A 96 -7.52 22.35 0.56
C ILE A 96 -6.20 22.70 1.26
N ALA A 97 -6.23 23.42 2.38
CA ALA A 97 -5.02 23.80 3.11
C ALA A 97 -4.31 22.57 3.70
N ILE A 98 -5.10 21.63 4.25
CA ILE A 98 -4.57 20.36 4.75
C ILE A 98 -4.00 19.54 3.59
N LEU A 99 -4.73 19.39 2.47
CA LEU A 99 -4.22 18.68 1.29
C LEU A 99 -2.90 19.25 0.77
N GLN A 100 -2.78 20.58 0.71
CA GLN A 100 -1.56 21.25 0.27
C GLN A 100 -0.38 20.91 1.19
N MET A 101 -0.57 20.96 2.50
CA MET A 101 0.47 20.65 3.50
C MET A 101 0.84 19.17 3.49
N LEU A 102 -0.13 18.25 3.41
CA LEU A 102 0.11 16.80 3.31
C LEU A 102 0.94 16.49 2.05
N HIS A 103 0.53 17.06 0.90
CA HIS A 103 1.27 16.95 -0.35
C HIS A 103 2.71 17.42 -0.23
N ASP A 104 2.89 18.66 0.25
CA ASP A 104 4.24 19.23 0.32
C ASP A 104 5.10 18.39 1.27
N THR A 105 4.55 17.90 2.38
CA THR A 105 5.29 17.09 3.36
C THR A 105 5.70 15.73 2.78
N SER A 106 4.78 15.05 2.07
CA SER A 106 5.09 13.81 1.34
C SER A 106 6.15 14.05 0.26
N TYR A 107 6.03 15.12 -0.51
CA TYR A 107 6.97 15.47 -1.60
C TYR A 107 8.37 15.85 -1.13
N HIS A 108 8.56 16.21 0.15
CA HIS A 108 9.88 16.36 0.77
C HIS A 108 10.44 15.04 1.35
N GLY A 109 9.82 13.90 1.04
CA GLY A 109 10.30 12.57 1.42
C GLY A 109 9.89 12.10 2.80
N ASN A 110 8.93 12.76 3.46
CA ASN A 110 8.42 12.27 4.73
C ASN A 110 7.36 11.19 4.52
N THR A 111 7.81 9.93 4.52
CA THR A 111 6.96 8.77 4.23
C THR A 111 5.81 8.60 5.23
N ARG A 112 5.89 9.15 6.45
CA ARG A 112 4.76 9.12 7.42
C ARG A 112 3.50 9.85 6.94
N TYR A 113 3.63 10.64 5.87
CA TYR A 113 2.57 11.40 5.25
C TYR A 113 2.21 10.81 3.88
N GLY A 114 2.47 9.53 3.65
CA GLY A 114 2.11 8.82 2.43
C GLY A 114 3.25 8.72 1.42
N CYS A 115 3.35 7.56 0.81
CA CYS A 115 4.24 7.27 -0.30
C CYS A 115 3.74 6.07 -1.11
N VAL A 116 4.45 5.73 -2.18
CA VAL A 116 4.32 4.44 -2.82
C VAL A 116 5.10 3.41 -2.00
N GLU A 117 4.47 2.31 -1.62
CA GLU A 117 5.06 1.33 -0.70
C GLU A 117 4.63 -0.10 -0.98
N LYS A 118 5.13 -1.03 -0.14
CA LYS A 118 4.83 -2.46 -0.22
C LYS A 118 4.41 -2.99 1.14
N ASP A 119 3.14 -3.32 1.27
CA ASP A 119 2.55 -3.76 2.53
C ASP A 119 1.97 -5.15 2.47
N SER A 120 1.51 -5.62 3.63
CA SER A 120 0.83 -6.89 3.72
C SER A 120 -0.64 -6.74 3.35
N ILE A 121 -1.17 -7.66 2.55
CA ILE A 121 -2.61 -7.72 2.25
C ILE A 121 -3.50 -7.82 3.50
N THR A 122 -2.93 -8.27 4.62
CA THR A 122 -3.66 -8.31 5.89
C THR A 122 -4.08 -6.91 6.35
N ASP A 123 -3.33 -5.86 5.99
CA ASP A 123 -3.70 -4.50 6.34
C ASP A 123 -5.07 -4.14 5.76
N ILE A 124 -5.27 -4.42 4.47
CA ILE A 124 -6.57 -4.30 3.80
C ILE A 124 -7.65 -5.13 4.52
N TRP A 125 -7.39 -6.41 4.78
CA TRP A 125 -8.41 -7.28 5.38
C TRP A 125 -8.84 -6.87 6.78
N PHE A 126 -7.94 -6.30 7.59
CA PHE A 126 -8.24 -5.94 8.97
C PHE A 126 -8.75 -4.51 9.12
N ASN A 127 -8.23 -3.57 8.34
CA ASN A 127 -8.51 -2.14 8.53
C ASN A 127 -9.65 -1.61 7.66
N TYR A 128 -10.00 -2.30 6.57
CA TYR A 128 -11.03 -1.83 5.64
C TYR A 128 -12.38 -2.50 5.89
N SER A 129 -13.48 -1.77 5.65
CA SER A 129 -14.87 -2.26 5.77
C SER A 129 -15.26 -3.16 4.62
N GLY A 130 -14.73 -2.89 3.42
CA GLY A 130 -14.98 -3.69 2.22
C GLY A 130 -13.69 -3.98 1.48
N TRP A 131 -13.63 -5.13 0.80
CA TRP A 131 -12.60 -5.38 -0.21
C TRP A 131 -13.08 -6.33 -1.30
N ALA A 132 -12.46 -6.20 -2.47
CA ALA A 132 -12.64 -7.07 -3.63
C ALA A 132 -11.36 -7.11 -4.46
N TYR A 133 -11.28 -8.03 -5.42
CA TYR A 133 -10.22 -7.97 -6.43
C TYR A 133 -10.75 -8.03 -7.86
N LEU A 134 -10.04 -7.32 -8.75
CA LEU A 134 -10.27 -7.31 -10.19
C LEU A 134 -9.10 -7.99 -10.90
N ARG A 135 -9.39 -8.54 -12.07
CA ARG A 135 -8.39 -9.04 -13.00
C ARG A 135 -8.37 -8.23 -14.28
N VAL A 136 -7.19 -7.87 -14.77
CA VAL A 136 -7.07 -7.29 -16.10
C VAL A 136 -7.21 -8.40 -17.15
N LYS A 137 -8.14 -8.22 -18.09
CA LYS A 137 -8.53 -9.20 -19.11
C LYS A 137 -7.42 -9.38 -20.15
N ASN A 138 -7.27 -10.60 -20.64
CA ASN A 138 -6.42 -10.95 -21.79
C ASN A 138 -4.94 -10.54 -21.63
N THR A 139 -4.39 -10.66 -20.42
CA THR A 139 -2.99 -10.33 -20.11
C THR A 139 -2.12 -11.58 -20.05
N THR A 140 -0.88 -11.46 -20.53
CA THR A 140 0.13 -12.51 -20.36
C THR A 140 0.78 -12.45 -18.97
N PRO A 141 1.45 -13.52 -18.50
CA PRO A 141 2.30 -13.46 -17.30
C PRO A 141 3.33 -12.32 -17.35
N GLN A 142 3.99 -12.13 -18.50
CA GLN A 142 5.00 -11.08 -18.64
C GLN A 142 4.41 -9.67 -18.44
N GLN A 143 3.20 -9.42 -18.93
CA GLN A 143 2.52 -8.13 -18.72
C GLN A 143 2.13 -7.92 -17.26
N ARG A 144 1.74 -8.97 -16.54
CA ARG A 144 1.51 -8.91 -15.09
C ARG A 144 2.79 -8.54 -14.36
N ASP A 145 3.90 -9.21 -14.67
CA ASP A 145 5.20 -8.93 -14.08
C ASP A 145 5.69 -7.51 -14.39
N GLU A 146 5.44 -6.99 -15.60
CA GLU A 146 5.79 -5.61 -15.97
C GLU A 146 4.99 -4.58 -15.17
N ALA A 147 3.69 -4.81 -14.94
CA ALA A 147 2.87 -3.92 -14.12
C ALA A 147 3.39 -3.89 -12.67
N ILE A 148 3.70 -5.06 -12.11
CA ILE A 148 4.26 -5.18 -10.76
C ILE A 148 5.61 -4.48 -10.69
N LYS A 149 6.56 -4.80 -11.58
CA LYS A 149 7.88 -4.15 -11.62
C LYS A 149 7.79 -2.64 -11.75
N TYR A 150 6.80 -2.13 -12.49
CA TYR A 150 6.56 -0.70 -12.57
C TYR A 150 6.26 -0.12 -11.20
N ALA A 151 5.29 -0.68 -10.48
CA ALA A 151 4.87 -0.21 -9.16
C ALA A 151 5.97 -0.43 -8.10
N GLU A 152 6.59 -1.62 -8.05
CA GLU A 152 7.70 -1.94 -7.14
C GLU A 152 8.88 -0.97 -7.27
N LYS A 153 9.18 -0.56 -8.51
CA LYS A 153 10.23 0.41 -8.75
C LYS A 153 9.90 1.76 -8.13
N ARG A 154 8.63 2.19 -8.17
CA ARG A 154 8.18 3.44 -7.52
C ARG A 154 8.17 3.32 -5.99
N ALA A 155 7.92 2.12 -5.46
CA ALA A 155 8.04 1.82 -4.03
C ALA A 155 9.49 1.73 -3.52
N SER A 156 10.46 1.49 -4.42
CA SER A 156 11.87 1.36 -4.04
C SER A 156 12.48 2.68 -3.55
N HIS A 157 13.35 2.61 -2.54
CA HIS A 157 14.13 3.74 -2.01
C HIS A 157 15.29 4.13 -2.96
N ILE A 158 14.94 4.60 -4.15
CA ILE A 158 15.90 4.97 -5.20
C ILE A 158 15.59 6.33 -5.82
N TRP A 159 14.57 7.04 -5.31
CA TRP A 159 14.08 8.27 -5.91
C TRP A 159 14.54 9.49 -5.12
N PRO A 160 14.89 10.59 -5.81
CA PRO A 160 15.08 11.88 -5.14
C PRO A 160 13.73 12.43 -4.69
N VAL A 161 13.72 13.48 -3.89
CA VAL A 161 12.49 14.18 -3.48
C VAL A 161 12.73 15.69 -3.53
N GLN A 162 11.73 16.50 -3.22
CA GLN A 162 11.90 17.94 -3.17
C GLN A 162 12.88 18.32 -2.06
N GLY A 163 13.93 19.06 -2.42
CA GLY A 163 14.95 19.51 -1.47
C GLY A 163 16.01 18.48 -1.09
N ASP A 164 15.89 17.23 -1.56
CA ASP A 164 16.84 16.15 -1.26
C ASP A 164 17.11 15.26 -2.49
N SER A 165 18.36 15.26 -2.96
CA SER A 165 18.83 14.48 -4.11
C SER A 165 19.52 13.17 -3.75
N THR A 166 19.51 12.75 -2.48
CA THR A 166 20.22 11.55 -2.00
C THR A 166 19.66 10.23 -2.54
N ARG A 167 18.50 10.25 -3.20
CA ARG A 167 17.87 9.11 -3.86
C ARG A 167 17.63 7.91 -2.94
N ASN A 168 17.18 8.17 -1.72
CA ASN A 168 16.91 7.15 -0.70
C ASN A 168 15.43 7.11 -0.28
N HIS A 169 14.54 7.51 -1.20
CA HIS A 169 13.11 7.65 -0.94
C HIS A 169 12.28 6.85 -1.94
N PRO A 170 11.10 6.35 -1.55
CA PRO A 170 10.06 5.96 -2.48
C PRO A 170 9.48 7.19 -3.19
N ARG A 171 8.61 6.98 -4.18
CA ARG A 171 7.82 8.07 -4.75
C ARG A 171 6.79 8.57 -3.73
N PRO A 172 6.53 9.90 -3.67
CA PRO A 172 5.60 10.46 -2.69
C PRO A 172 4.14 10.19 -3.06
N PHE A 173 3.25 10.30 -2.07
CA PHE A 173 1.81 10.28 -2.29
C PHE A 173 1.32 11.64 -2.83
N ASP A 174 0.43 11.61 -3.82
CA ASP A 174 -0.14 12.82 -4.41
C ASP A 174 -1.54 13.16 -3.90
N TYR A 175 -1.60 14.08 -2.92
CA TYR A 175 -2.85 14.61 -2.37
C TYR A 175 -3.56 15.65 -3.26
N LYS A 176 -2.91 16.20 -4.29
CA LYS A 176 -3.46 17.32 -5.07
C LYS A 176 -4.12 16.86 -6.36
N SER A 177 -3.53 15.88 -7.04
CA SER A 177 -4.02 15.38 -8.32
C SER A 177 -5.48 14.91 -8.28
N PRO A 178 -5.92 14.04 -7.36
CA PRO A 178 -7.30 13.53 -7.38
C PRO A 178 -8.32 14.58 -6.90
N TRP A 179 -7.96 15.38 -5.89
CA TRP A 179 -8.92 16.22 -5.16
C TRP A 179 -8.98 17.68 -5.63
N ILE A 180 -7.88 18.24 -6.11
CA ILE A 180 -7.78 19.68 -6.45
C ILE A 180 -7.62 19.89 -7.94
N ARG A 181 -6.79 19.06 -8.59
CA ARG A 181 -6.37 19.28 -9.97
C ARG A 181 -7.16 18.45 -10.97
N HIS A 182 -7.76 17.36 -10.49
CA HIS A 182 -8.45 16.37 -11.29
C HIS A 182 -7.59 15.86 -12.45
N THR A 183 -6.35 15.54 -12.11
CA THR A 183 -5.33 15.06 -13.04
C THR A 183 -4.83 13.68 -12.64
N LYS A 184 -4.13 13.06 -13.60
CA LYS A 184 -3.38 11.84 -13.46
C LYS A 184 -2.32 11.82 -14.55
N GLN A 185 -1.29 11.05 -14.35
CA GLN A 185 -0.23 10.83 -15.31
C GLN A 185 0.44 9.48 -15.09
N MET A 186 1.09 9.01 -16.14
CA MET A 186 2.02 7.91 -16.08
C MET A 186 3.37 8.52 -16.37
N ASP A 187 4.25 8.55 -15.37
CA ASP A 187 5.58 9.08 -15.60
C ASP A 187 6.32 8.22 -16.64
N THR A 188 7.12 8.87 -17.48
CA THR A 188 8.03 8.20 -18.42
C THR A 188 9.45 8.12 -17.86
N TRP A 189 9.67 8.52 -16.61
CA TRP A 189 10.98 8.65 -15.99
C TRP A 189 11.36 7.33 -15.34
N ASN A 190 11.85 6.41 -16.15
CA ASN A 190 12.28 5.11 -15.65
C ASN A 190 13.69 5.14 -15.04
N ASP A 191 14.38 6.27 -15.03
CA ASP A 191 15.73 6.38 -14.46
C ASP A 191 15.78 7.48 -13.41
N PRO A 192 15.90 7.13 -12.11
CA PRO A 192 16.03 8.11 -11.03
C PRO A 192 17.25 9.03 -11.18
N GLN A 193 18.27 8.64 -11.97
CA GLN A 193 19.42 9.50 -12.25
C GLN A 193 19.06 10.67 -13.16
N GLN A 194 18.04 10.51 -14.01
CA GLN A 194 17.61 11.53 -14.96
C GLN A 194 16.54 12.48 -14.37
N VAL A 195 16.04 12.19 -13.17
CA VAL A 195 15.09 13.05 -12.48
C VAL A 195 15.77 14.36 -12.06
N LYS A 196 15.30 15.47 -12.62
CA LYS A 196 15.79 16.81 -12.30
C LYS A 196 15.05 17.36 -11.09
N SER A 197 15.69 18.25 -10.33
CA SER A 197 15.09 18.86 -9.12
C SER A 197 13.75 19.57 -9.37
N TRP A 198 13.52 20.16 -10.54
CA TRP A 198 12.22 20.77 -10.83
C TRP A 198 11.12 19.72 -11.05
N MET A 199 11.47 18.51 -11.51
CA MET A 199 10.51 17.43 -11.73
C MET A 199 9.93 16.93 -10.41
N THR A 200 10.72 16.94 -9.32
CA THR A 200 10.24 16.52 -7.99
C THR A 200 9.19 17.46 -7.39
N LYS A 201 8.92 18.59 -8.06
CA LYS A 201 7.89 19.57 -7.67
C LYS A 201 6.63 19.49 -8.52
N THR A 202 6.62 18.67 -9.57
CA THR A 202 5.47 18.54 -10.46
C THR A 202 4.53 17.47 -9.93
N LEU A 203 3.23 17.63 -10.20
CA LEU A 203 2.24 16.62 -9.83
C LEU A 203 2.53 15.26 -10.50
N ALA A 204 3.28 15.26 -11.61
CA ALA A 204 3.79 14.06 -12.26
C ALA A 204 4.83 13.27 -11.50
N TYR A 205 5.17 13.74 -10.31
CA TYR A 205 6.12 13.07 -9.45
C TYR A 205 5.47 12.06 -8.51
N GLY A 206 4.41 12.43 -7.81
CA GLY A 206 3.73 11.54 -6.88
C GLY A 206 2.73 10.62 -7.56
N TYR A 207 2.14 9.73 -6.77
CA TYR A 207 1.01 8.89 -7.15
C TYR A 207 -0.03 8.90 -6.04
N TYR A 208 -1.32 8.88 -6.41
CA TYR A 208 -2.37 8.40 -5.49
C TYR A 208 -2.73 6.95 -5.83
N CYS A 209 -3.45 6.28 -4.92
CA CYS A 209 -3.67 4.83 -4.92
C CYS A 209 -4.06 4.26 -6.31
N SER A 210 -5.18 4.72 -6.86
CA SER A 210 -5.70 4.27 -8.15
C SER A 210 -4.89 4.79 -9.35
N GLU A 211 -4.18 5.91 -9.25
CA GLU A 211 -3.27 6.38 -10.30
C GLU A 211 -2.08 5.44 -10.46
N LEU A 212 -1.49 4.97 -9.35
CA LEU A 212 -0.38 4.01 -9.40
C LEU A 212 -0.81 2.73 -10.14
N VAL A 213 -1.97 2.18 -9.78
CA VAL A 213 -2.53 0.99 -10.40
C VAL A 213 -2.78 1.20 -11.89
N TRP A 214 -3.43 2.32 -12.24
CA TRP A 214 -3.68 2.68 -13.63
C TRP A 214 -2.39 2.86 -14.42
N ALA A 215 -1.39 3.56 -13.85
CA ALA A 215 -0.11 3.84 -14.51
C ALA A 215 0.69 2.55 -14.75
N ALA A 216 0.74 1.66 -13.76
CA ALA A 216 1.39 0.35 -13.87
C ALA A 216 0.79 -0.50 -15.00
N TRP A 217 -0.54 -0.61 -15.04
CA TRP A 217 -1.20 -1.37 -16.09
C TRP A 217 -1.18 -0.68 -17.45
N LYS A 218 -1.31 0.66 -17.48
CA LYS A 218 -1.12 1.44 -18.71
C LYS A 218 0.29 1.24 -19.28
N HIS A 219 1.30 1.15 -18.41
CA HIS A 219 2.66 0.85 -18.80
C HIS A 219 2.79 -0.55 -19.40
N ALA A 220 2.27 -1.58 -18.74
CA ALA A 220 2.44 -2.97 -19.17
C ALA A 220 1.65 -3.33 -20.44
N ILE A 221 0.36 -2.95 -20.52
CA ILE A 221 -0.52 -3.41 -21.60
C ILE A 221 -0.85 -2.33 -22.63
N LYS A 222 -0.32 -1.11 -22.45
CA LYS A 222 -0.51 0.07 -23.31
C LYS A 222 -1.98 0.52 -23.47
N LYS A 223 -2.91 -0.06 -22.71
CA LYS A 223 -4.35 0.29 -22.67
C LYS A 223 -4.67 1.10 -21.42
N SER A 224 -5.60 2.05 -21.53
CA SER A 224 -6.08 2.80 -20.35
C SER A 224 -7.14 1.97 -19.65
N LEU A 225 -6.95 1.72 -18.35
CA LEU A 225 -8.01 1.15 -17.51
C LEU A 225 -9.08 2.17 -17.14
N ASP A 226 -8.77 3.46 -17.20
CA ASP A 226 -9.74 4.53 -16.93
C ASP A 226 -10.54 4.90 -18.20
N PRO A 227 -11.88 4.86 -18.15
CA PRO A 227 -12.76 5.29 -19.24
C PRO A 227 -13.01 6.81 -19.31
N ASN A 228 -12.83 7.56 -18.22
CA ASN A 228 -13.35 8.93 -18.08
C ASN A 228 -12.30 10.03 -18.32
N GLY A 229 -11.02 9.72 -18.16
CA GLY A 229 -9.93 10.68 -18.31
C GLY A 229 -9.79 11.63 -17.12
N GLY A 230 -8.71 12.42 -17.08
CA GLY A 230 -8.46 13.39 -16.00
C GLY A 230 -7.93 12.72 -14.74
N THR A 231 -8.81 12.18 -13.90
CA THR A 231 -8.49 11.42 -12.67
C THR A 231 -8.98 10.00 -12.82
N VAL A 232 -8.36 9.05 -12.11
CA VAL A 232 -8.82 7.66 -12.09
C VAL A 232 -9.22 7.28 -10.68
N TRP A 233 -10.48 7.03 -10.43
CA TRP A 233 -10.94 6.54 -9.13
C TRP A 233 -10.84 5.01 -9.06
N PRO A 234 -10.77 4.40 -7.86
CA PRO A 234 -10.84 2.94 -7.73
C PRO A 234 -12.07 2.34 -8.44
N ALA A 235 -13.22 3.00 -8.34
CA ALA A 235 -14.44 2.62 -9.06
C ALA A 235 -14.31 2.69 -10.59
N ASP A 236 -13.44 3.54 -11.14
CA ASP A 236 -13.18 3.58 -12.58
C ASP A 236 -12.41 2.34 -13.05
N LEU A 237 -11.53 1.80 -12.19
CA LEU A 237 -10.81 0.55 -12.46
C LEU A 237 -11.78 -0.64 -12.51
N GLU A 238 -12.77 -0.67 -11.62
CA GLU A 238 -13.84 -1.68 -11.62
C GLU A 238 -14.72 -1.60 -12.87
N ARG A 239 -15.13 -0.39 -13.26
CA ARG A 239 -15.98 -0.16 -14.44
C ARG A 239 -15.24 -0.29 -15.76
N SER A 240 -13.93 -0.48 -15.73
CA SER A 240 -13.13 -0.61 -16.94
C SER A 240 -13.58 -1.80 -17.78
N ARG A 241 -13.78 -1.58 -19.09
CA ARG A 241 -14.03 -2.70 -20.02
C ARG A 241 -12.89 -3.72 -20.05
N TYR A 242 -11.69 -3.33 -19.62
CA TYR A 242 -10.49 -4.15 -19.60
C TYR A 242 -10.28 -4.92 -18.29
N THR A 243 -11.11 -4.72 -17.27
CA THR A 243 -11.09 -5.50 -16.03
C THR A 243 -12.30 -6.44 -15.96
N SER A 244 -12.14 -7.56 -15.27
CA SER A 244 -13.22 -8.46 -14.86
C SER A 244 -13.23 -8.58 -13.34
N GLY A 245 -14.40 -8.80 -12.76
CA GLY A 245 -14.63 -8.78 -11.32
C GLY A 245 -15.84 -7.90 -10.97
N PRO A 246 -16.05 -7.57 -9.68
CA PRO A 246 -15.23 -8.02 -8.55
C PRO A 246 -15.29 -9.55 -8.38
N TYR A 247 -14.15 -10.13 -8.06
CA TYR A 247 -14.02 -11.50 -7.58
C TYR A 247 -13.81 -11.43 -6.06
N HIS A 248 -14.50 -12.30 -5.31
CA HIS A 248 -14.62 -12.26 -3.84
C HIS A 248 -14.86 -10.85 -3.29
N GLU A 249 -16.14 -10.47 -3.23
CA GLU A 249 -16.58 -9.25 -2.58
C GLU A 249 -16.94 -9.55 -1.12
N LYS A 250 -16.31 -8.84 -0.18
CA LYS A 250 -16.61 -8.96 1.25
C LYS A 250 -16.85 -7.58 1.85
N TRP A 251 -17.97 -7.43 2.53
CA TRP A 251 -18.34 -6.28 3.36
C TRP A 251 -18.41 -6.71 4.83
N LYS A 252 -17.97 -5.84 5.75
CA LYS A 252 -18.03 -6.04 7.20
C LYS A 252 -19.32 -5.48 7.79
#